data_AF-A0A212AKK0-F1
#
_entry.id   AF-A0A212AKK0-F1
#
_cell.length_a   1.000
_cell.length_b   1.000
_cell.length_c   1.000
_cell.angle_alpha   90.00
_cell.angle_beta   90.00
_cell.angle_gamma   90.00
#
_symmetry.space_group_name_H-M   'P 1'
#
loop_
_entity.id
_entity.type
_entity.pdbx_description
1 polymer ?
#
loop_
_entity_poly.entity_id
_entity_poly.type
_entity_poly.pdbx_seq_one_letter_code
_entity_poly.pdbx_strand_id
1 'polypeptide(L)'
;MKRPEGEAARWSAYPDHHNSALTSSGLLRAQIITWLPGEQPQWVEKPKKLFATLIPIIVETIVASVPRLIEWERKREEDHRRYQEEERRRWELRRLKEVDDSRWNRFRSAATNWREKQVLDDFISELEARFSAEGDQSIGEKTTSQWLTWAKDRAAELDPFTDGLAGLFHDVGRP
;
A
#
# COMPACT_ATOMS: atom_id res chain seq x y z
N MET A 1 -5.49 12.16 -46.44
CA MET A 1 -5.63 13.63 -46.58
C MET A 1 -4.25 14.25 -46.34
N LYS A 2 -3.77 15.14 -47.21
CA LYS A 2 -2.38 15.63 -47.19
C LYS A 2 -2.13 16.57 -46.00
N ARG A 3 -0.99 16.37 -45.34
CA ARG A 3 -0.42 17.19 -44.25
C ARG A 3 -0.16 18.62 -44.76
N PRO A 4 -0.56 19.69 -44.05
CA PRO A 4 -0.07 21.02 -44.36
C PRO A 4 1.36 21.14 -43.85
N GLU A 5 2.29 21.50 -44.72
CA GLU A 5 3.69 21.75 -44.38
C GLU A 5 3.97 23.26 -44.36
N GLY A 6 4.84 23.69 -43.44
CA GLY A 6 5.30 25.08 -43.29
C GLY A 6 5.26 25.58 -41.85
N GLU A 7 5.67 26.84 -41.66
CA GLU A 7 5.79 27.53 -40.36
C GLU A 7 4.52 27.52 -39.50
N ALA A 8 3.35 27.29 -40.11
CA ALA A 8 2.06 27.18 -39.44
C ALA A 8 1.96 26.00 -38.44
N ALA A 9 2.88 25.03 -38.49
CA ALA A 9 2.93 23.90 -37.55
C ALA A 9 3.57 24.23 -36.18
N ARG A 10 4.11 25.45 -35.98
CA ARG A 10 5.00 25.75 -34.84
C ARG A 10 4.34 26.37 -33.60
N TRP A 11 3.04 26.63 -33.58
CA TRP A 11 2.38 27.42 -32.52
C TRP A 11 1.46 26.62 -31.58
N SER A 12 1.80 25.37 -31.23
CA SER A 12 1.13 24.72 -30.10
C SER A 12 2.10 23.88 -29.27
N ALA A 13 2.05 24.04 -27.94
CA ALA A 13 2.86 23.26 -26.98
C ALA A 13 2.42 21.79 -26.86
N TYR A 14 1.38 21.37 -27.59
CA TYR A 14 0.80 20.01 -27.57
C TYR A 14 0.37 19.59 -28.99
N PRO A 15 1.27 18.99 -29.79
CA PRO A 15 1.01 18.64 -31.19
C PRO A 15 -0.17 17.67 -31.40
N ASP A 16 -0.42 16.81 -30.41
CA ASP A 16 -1.40 15.70 -30.48
C ASP A 16 -2.78 16.06 -29.89
N HIS A 17 -2.98 17.31 -29.46
CA HIS A 17 -4.24 17.79 -28.88
C HIS A 17 -4.93 18.85 -29.74
N HIS A 18 -4.97 18.65 -31.06
CA HIS A 18 -5.81 19.45 -31.95
C HIS A 18 -7.14 18.73 -32.20
N ASN A 19 -8.25 19.36 -31.84
CA ASN A 19 -9.58 18.83 -32.13
C ASN A 19 -9.92 19.11 -33.61
N SER A 20 -9.67 18.12 -34.47
CA SER A 20 -9.86 18.17 -35.92
C SER A 20 -11.33 18.26 -36.37
N ALA A 21 -12.29 18.24 -35.44
CA ALA A 21 -13.71 18.44 -35.70
C ALA A 21 -14.15 19.92 -35.67
N LEU A 22 -13.25 20.88 -35.44
CA LEU A 22 -13.57 22.31 -35.39
C LEU A 22 -13.42 22.96 -36.78
N THR A 23 -14.52 23.39 -37.38
CA THR A 23 -14.52 24.24 -38.58
C THR A 23 -14.12 25.68 -38.24
N SER A 24 -13.27 26.29 -39.07
CA SER A 24 -12.81 27.67 -38.88
C SER A 24 -14.01 28.64 -38.86
N SER A 25 -14.19 29.34 -37.75
CA SER A 25 -15.27 30.31 -37.57
C SER A 25 -14.94 31.70 -38.13
N GLY A 26 -13.68 31.93 -38.52
CA GLY A 26 -13.17 33.26 -38.90
C GLY A 26 -13.01 34.23 -37.72
N LEU A 27 -13.21 33.78 -36.48
CA LEU A 27 -13.15 34.58 -35.25
C LEU A 27 -12.14 33.98 -34.26
N LEU A 28 -11.39 34.84 -33.57
CA LEU A 28 -10.44 34.42 -32.54
C LEU A 28 -11.13 34.11 -31.20
N ARG A 29 -10.59 33.14 -30.46
CA ARG A 29 -11.03 32.74 -29.11
C ARG A 29 -9.84 32.59 -28.18
N ALA A 30 -9.97 33.10 -26.97
CA ALA A 30 -9.05 32.85 -25.86
C ALA A 30 -9.80 32.19 -24.70
N GLN A 31 -9.14 31.27 -24.01
CA GLN A 31 -9.69 30.59 -22.84
C GLN A 31 -8.56 30.18 -21.91
N ILE A 32 -8.79 30.31 -20.60
CA ILE A 32 -7.98 29.64 -19.60
C ILE A 32 -8.67 28.30 -19.31
N ILE A 33 -7.99 27.19 -19.54
CA ILE A 33 -8.59 25.84 -19.46
C ILE A 33 -8.17 25.07 -18.21
N THR A 34 -7.12 25.53 -17.52
CA THR A 34 -6.50 24.89 -16.36
C THR A 34 -5.92 25.95 -15.42
N TRP A 35 -5.49 25.52 -14.23
CA TRP A 35 -4.77 26.30 -13.21
C TRP A 35 -5.54 27.41 -12.51
N LEU A 36 -6.56 28.01 -13.14
CA LEU A 36 -7.42 28.97 -12.46
C LEU A 36 -8.49 28.24 -11.62
N PRO A 37 -8.56 28.45 -10.29
CA PRO A 37 -9.63 27.86 -9.50
C PRO A 37 -10.97 28.55 -9.79
N GLY A 38 -12.03 27.76 -9.98
CA GLY A 38 -13.39 28.24 -10.25
C GLY A 38 -13.78 28.25 -11.73
N GLU A 39 -14.65 29.19 -12.13
CA GLU A 39 -15.10 29.33 -13.52
C GLU A 39 -13.95 29.66 -14.45
N GLN A 40 -13.85 28.92 -15.55
CA GLN A 40 -12.83 29.09 -16.57
C GLN A 40 -13.24 30.21 -17.54
N PRO A 41 -12.55 31.37 -17.53
CA PRO A 41 -12.95 32.49 -18.37
C PRO A 41 -12.69 32.20 -19.84
N GLN A 42 -13.63 32.64 -20.67
CA GLN A 42 -13.59 32.48 -22.12
C GLN A 42 -13.96 33.79 -22.82
N TRP A 43 -13.19 34.14 -23.83
CA TRP A 43 -13.42 35.33 -24.67
C TRP A 43 -13.46 34.92 -26.13
N VAL A 44 -14.49 35.38 -26.84
CA VAL A 44 -14.68 35.08 -28.26
C VAL A 44 -14.86 36.40 -29.00
N GLU A 45 -14.07 36.60 -30.04
CA GLU A 45 -14.22 37.70 -30.99
C GLU A 45 -15.61 37.67 -31.62
N LYS A 46 -16.16 38.86 -31.89
CA LYS A 46 -17.46 39.00 -32.56
C LYS A 46 -17.31 39.98 -33.71
N PRO A 47 -18.18 39.94 -34.75
CA PRO A 47 -18.10 40.85 -35.89
C PRO A 47 -18.05 42.35 -35.54
N LYS A 48 -18.62 42.74 -34.39
CA LYS A 48 -18.63 44.13 -33.88
C LYS A 48 -17.63 44.39 -32.73
N LYS A 49 -16.86 43.38 -32.33
CA LYS A 49 -15.89 43.44 -31.22
C LYS A 49 -14.63 42.68 -31.62
N LEU A 50 -13.69 43.42 -32.20
CA LEU A 50 -12.41 42.89 -32.66
C LEU A 50 -11.61 42.29 -31.49
N PHE A 51 -10.83 41.26 -31.76
CA PHE A 51 -10.05 40.58 -30.73
C PHE A 51 -9.05 41.50 -30.01
N ALA A 52 -8.50 42.50 -30.70
CA ALA A 52 -7.62 43.51 -30.10
C ALA A 52 -8.28 44.23 -28.90
N THR A 53 -9.60 44.39 -28.92
CA THR A 53 -10.37 45.00 -27.81
C THR A 53 -10.58 44.05 -26.63
N LEU A 54 -10.37 42.74 -26.84
CA LEU A 54 -10.44 41.72 -25.79
C LEU A 54 -9.12 41.58 -25.04
N ILE A 55 -7.98 41.94 -25.65
CA ILE A 55 -6.64 41.79 -25.05
C ILE A 55 -6.54 42.47 -23.68
N PRO A 56 -6.96 43.74 -23.48
CA PRO A 56 -6.88 44.37 -22.17
C PRO A 56 -7.68 43.62 -21.09
N ILE A 57 -8.88 43.13 -21.45
CA ILE A 57 -9.78 42.39 -20.55
C ILE A 57 -9.16 41.04 -20.16
N ILE A 58 -8.52 40.37 -21.13
CA ILE A 58 -7.82 39.10 -20.89
C ILE A 58 -6.66 39.33 -19.91
N VAL A 59 -5.83 40.35 -20.15
CA VAL A 59 -4.70 40.70 -19.28
C VAL A 59 -5.19 41.06 -17.88
N GLU A 60 -6.22 41.90 -17.76
CA GLU A 60 -6.82 42.28 -16.47
C GLU A 60 -7.31 41.06 -15.70
N THR A 61 -7.99 40.12 -16.38
CA THR A 61 -8.49 38.89 -15.74
C THR A 61 -7.35 38.00 -15.25
N ILE A 62 -6.26 37.89 -16.02
CA ILE A 62 -5.07 37.13 -15.62
C ILE A 62 -4.42 37.79 -14.40
N VAL A 63 -4.20 39.11 -14.44
CA VAL A 63 -3.58 39.85 -13.33
C VAL A 63 -4.43 39.76 -12.06
N ALA A 64 -5.76 39.92 -12.16
CA ALA A 64 -6.68 39.79 -11.03
C ALA A 64 -6.71 38.37 -10.44
N SER A 65 -6.28 37.37 -11.20
CA SER A 65 -6.24 35.98 -10.78
C SER A 65 -4.97 35.60 -10.03
N VAL A 66 -3.88 36.36 -10.18
CA VAL A 66 -2.56 36.04 -9.58
C VAL A 66 -2.65 35.77 -8.07
N PRO A 67 -3.31 36.62 -7.24
CA PRO A 67 -3.39 36.36 -5.80
C PRO A 67 -4.14 35.06 -5.46
N ARG A 68 -5.16 34.72 -6.26
CA ARG A 68 -5.93 33.47 -6.09
C ARG A 68 -5.09 32.25 -6.41
N LEU A 69 -4.24 32.34 -7.43
CA LEU A 69 -3.32 31.27 -7.82
C LEU A 69 -2.27 31.03 -6.73
N ILE A 70 -1.67 32.09 -6.20
CA ILE A 70 -0.69 32.00 -5.10
C ILE A 70 -1.32 31.33 -3.88
N GLU A 71 -2.51 31.76 -3.47
CA GLU A 71 -3.21 31.19 -2.32
C GLU A 71 -3.62 29.73 -2.55
N TRP A 72 -4.03 29.39 -3.77
CA TRP A 72 -4.38 28.02 -4.13
C TRP A 72 -3.15 27.10 -4.12
N GLU A 73 -2.01 27.57 -4.61
CA GLU A 73 -0.74 26.84 -4.56
C GLU A 73 -0.30 26.61 -3.11
N ARG A 74 -0.34 27.65 -2.28
CA ARG A 74 -0.05 27.55 -0.83
C ARG A 74 -0.94 26.50 -0.15
N LYS A 75 -2.25 26.50 -0.42
CA LYS A 75 -3.17 25.50 0.13
C LYS A 75 -2.85 24.09 -0.34
N ARG A 76 -2.55 23.90 -1.62
CA ARG A 76 -2.15 22.58 -2.15
C ARG A 76 -0.89 22.07 -1.49
N GLU A 77 0.11 22.93 -1.27
CA GLU A 77 1.33 22.55 -0.58
C GLU A 77 1.04 22.15 0.89
N GLU A 78 0.19 22.91 1.58
CA GLU A 78 -0.23 22.58 2.95
C GLU A 78 -1.01 21.27 3.03
N ASP A 79 -1.97 21.05 2.13
CA ASP A 79 -2.74 19.82 2.05
C ASP A 79 -1.85 18.63 1.68
N HIS A 80 -0.90 18.82 0.77
CA HIS A 80 0.07 17.80 0.41
C HIS A 80 0.96 17.42 1.59
N ARG A 81 1.46 18.42 2.33
CA ARG A 81 2.23 18.19 3.55
C ARG A 81 1.43 17.44 4.60
N ARG A 82 0.19 17.86 4.87
CA ARG A 82 -0.72 17.18 5.81
C ARG A 82 -0.98 15.74 5.39
N TYR A 83 -1.24 15.52 4.11
CA TYR A 83 -1.46 14.19 3.56
C TYR A 83 -0.24 13.29 3.74
N GLN A 84 0.97 13.78 3.43
CA GLN A 84 2.21 13.04 3.64
C GLN A 84 2.45 12.69 5.12
N GLU A 85 2.20 13.64 6.03
CA GLU A 85 2.32 13.42 7.47
C GLU A 85 1.32 12.38 7.99
N GLU A 86 0.07 12.44 7.53
CA GLU A 86 -0.96 11.47 7.91
C GLU A 86 -0.67 10.08 7.35
N GLU A 87 -0.24 9.97 6.10
CA GLU A 87 0.14 8.70 5.50
C GLU A 87 1.35 8.07 6.21
N ARG A 88 2.37 8.86 6.57
CA ARG A 88 3.50 8.38 7.37
C ARG A 88 3.03 7.84 8.72
N ARG A 89 2.16 8.58 9.41
CA ARG A 89 1.60 8.14 10.70
C ARG A 89 0.80 6.84 10.56
N ARG A 90 -0.04 6.72 9.52
CA ARG A 90 -0.80 5.50 9.26
C ARG A 90 0.11 4.31 8.95
N TRP A 91 1.17 4.52 8.18
CA TRP A 91 2.14 3.48 7.88
C TRP A 91 2.88 3.01 9.13
N GLU A 92 3.32 3.94 9.99
CA GLU A 92 3.97 3.59 11.27
C GLU A 92 3.04 2.80 12.19
N LEU A 93 1.77 3.21 12.32
CA LEU A 93 0.78 2.49 13.11
C LEU A 93 0.52 1.08 12.57
N ARG A 94 0.40 0.92 11.25
CA ARG A 94 0.26 -0.40 10.60
C ARG A 94 1.47 -1.28 10.88
N ARG A 95 2.67 -0.75 10.72
CA ARG A 95 3.92 -1.48 10.96
C ARG A 95 4.02 -1.95 12.42
N LEU A 96 3.72 -1.08 13.39
CA LEU A 96 3.73 -1.45 14.80
C LEU A 96 2.70 -2.54 15.10
N LYS A 97 1.51 -2.46 14.49
CA LYS A 97 0.47 -3.47 14.63
C LYS A 97 0.90 -4.81 14.02
N GLU A 98 1.50 -4.82 12.84
CA GLU A 98 1.99 -6.05 12.20
C GLU A 98 3.05 -6.75 13.06
N VAL A 99 3.95 -6.00 13.68
CA VAL A 99 4.95 -6.53 14.62
C VAL A 99 4.26 -7.14 15.84
N ASP A 100 3.27 -6.45 16.41
CA ASP A 100 2.53 -6.94 17.58
C ASP A 100 1.69 -8.19 17.27
N ASP A 101 0.96 -8.19 16.14
CA ASP A 101 0.18 -9.33 15.65
C ASP A 101 1.10 -10.54 15.40
N SER A 102 2.31 -10.31 14.87
CA SER A 102 3.30 -11.39 14.65
C SER A 102 3.80 -11.98 15.96
N ARG A 103 4.11 -11.14 16.96
CA ARG A 103 4.47 -11.58 18.31
C ARG A 103 3.34 -12.38 18.95
N TRP A 104 2.11 -11.88 18.86
CA TRP A 104 0.94 -12.54 19.40
C TRP A 104 0.69 -13.91 18.74
N ASN A 105 0.87 -14.01 17.43
CA ASN A 105 0.76 -15.28 16.73
C ASN A 105 1.80 -16.31 17.20
N ARG A 106 3.06 -15.91 17.38
CA ARG A 106 4.10 -16.82 17.93
C ARG A 106 3.76 -17.27 19.34
N PHE A 107 3.30 -16.35 20.19
CA PHE A 107 2.88 -16.69 21.55
C PHE A 107 1.71 -17.70 21.57
N ARG A 108 0.70 -17.49 20.72
CA ARG A 108 -0.43 -18.42 20.56
C ARG A 108 0.01 -19.80 20.04
N SER A 109 0.94 -19.84 19.09
CA SER A 109 1.52 -21.09 18.60
C SER A 109 2.26 -21.83 19.71
N ALA A 110 3.08 -21.14 20.50
CA ALA A 110 3.77 -21.74 21.65
C ALA A 110 2.78 -22.33 22.68
N ALA A 111 1.70 -21.62 22.99
CA ALA A 111 0.64 -22.13 23.86
C ALA A 111 -0.07 -23.37 23.28
N THR A 112 -0.25 -23.41 21.96
CA THR A 112 -0.85 -24.56 21.27
C THR A 112 0.08 -25.76 21.32
N ASN A 113 1.37 -25.57 21.01
CA ASN A 113 2.39 -26.61 21.07
C ASN A 113 2.53 -27.19 22.49
N TRP A 114 2.50 -26.33 23.52
CA TRP A 114 2.50 -26.77 24.91
C TRP A 114 1.32 -27.68 25.24
N ARG A 115 0.11 -27.29 24.83
CA ARG A 115 -1.11 -28.09 25.03
C ARG A 115 -0.99 -29.45 24.33
N GLU A 116 -0.51 -29.45 23.09
CA GLU A 116 -0.33 -30.67 22.30
C GLU A 116 0.70 -31.59 22.93
N LYS A 117 1.84 -31.03 23.39
CA LYS A 117 2.85 -31.76 24.13
C LYS A 117 2.28 -32.45 25.36
N GLN A 118 1.46 -31.77 26.17
CA GLN A 118 0.85 -32.41 27.35
C GLN A 118 0.02 -33.63 26.97
N VAL A 119 -0.79 -33.54 25.92
CA VAL A 119 -1.62 -34.65 25.44
C VAL A 119 -0.74 -35.81 24.93
N LEU A 120 0.36 -35.50 24.24
CA LEU A 120 1.30 -36.51 23.75
C LEU A 120 2.07 -37.16 24.89
N ASP A 121 2.51 -36.41 25.90
CA ASP A 121 3.21 -36.94 27.07
C ASP A 121 2.31 -37.90 27.87
N ASP A 122 1.02 -37.55 28.05
CA ASP A 122 0.03 -38.44 28.67
C ASP A 122 -0.16 -39.73 27.85
N PHE A 123 -0.26 -39.62 26.52
CA PHE A 123 -0.43 -40.77 25.65
C PHE A 123 0.81 -41.67 25.60
N ILE A 124 2.01 -41.09 25.55
CA ILE A 124 3.27 -41.84 25.60
C ILE A 124 3.40 -42.57 26.93
N SER A 125 3.00 -41.96 28.04
CA SER A 125 3.01 -42.60 29.37
C SER A 125 2.13 -43.85 29.40
N GLU A 126 0.95 -43.79 28.77
CA GLU A 126 0.07 -44.95 28.62
C GLU A 126 0.70 -46.04 27.72
N LEU A 127 1.39 -45.66 26.64
CA LEU A 127 2.11 -46.60 25.78
C LEU A 127 3.26 -47.30 26.53
N GLU A 128 3.98 -46.58 27.39
CA GLU A 128 5.04 -47.13 28.24
C GLU A 128 4.52 -48.16 29.25
N ALA A 129 3.37 -47.87 29.85
CA ALA A 129 2.72 -48.80 30.77
C ALA A 129 2.36 -50.12 30.08
N ARG A 130 1.85 -50.05 28.83
CA ARG A 130 1.54 -51.24 28.02
C ARG A 130 2.78 -51.96 27.52
N PHE A 131 3.79 -51.22 27.08
CA PHE A 131 5.08 -51.77 26.68
C PHE A 131 5.70 -52.63 27.79
N SER A 132 5.56 -52.21 29.04
CA SER A 132 6.04 -52.98 30.20
C SER A 132 5.36 -54.35 30.36
N ALA A 133 4.12 -54.51 29.86
CA ALA A 133 3.38 -55.77 29.88
C ALA A 133 3.59 -56.60 28.61
N GLU A 134 3.68 -55.95 27.45
CA GLU A 134 3.71 -56.61 26.13
C GLU A 134 5.12 -56.92 25.62
N GLY A 135 6.14 -56.26 26.19
CA GLY A 135 7.54 -56.42 25.81
C GLY A 135 7.90 -55.77 24.47
N ASP A 136 9.17 -55.87 24.08
CA ASP A 136 9.66 -55.28 22.85
C ASP A 136 9.37 -56.17 21.63
N GLN A 137 8.49 -55.69 20.75
CA GLN A 137 8.08 -56.39 19.56
C GLN A 137 8.64 -55.73 18.31
N SER A 138 8.95 -56.52 17.28
CA SER A 138 9.35 -56.02 15.97
C SER A 138 8.11 -55.65 15.15
N ILE A 139 8.01 -54.39 14.73
CA ILE A 139 6.93 -53.85 13.91
C ILE A 139 7.55 -53.29 12.62
N GLY A 140 7.63 -54.13 11.59
CA GLY A 140 8.29 -53.80 10.33
C GLY A 140 9.80 -53.68 10.51
N GLU A 141 10.36 -52.51 10.19
CA GLU A 141 11.81 -52.23 10.28
C GLU A 141 12.25 -51.72 11.66
N LYS A 142 11.31 -51.46 12.58
CA LYS A 142 11.59 -50.87 13.88
C LYS A 142 11.00 -51.71 15.00
N THR A 143 11.65 -51.67 16.15
CA THR A 143 11.10 -52.24 17.38
C THR A 143 10.12 -51.27 18.04
N THR A 144 9.30 -51.77 18.96
CA THR A 144 8.35 -50.96 19.73
C THR A 144 9.10 -49.93 20.57
N SER A 145 10.25 -50.31 21.15
CA SER A 145 11.16 -49.41 21.87
C SER A 145 11.67 -48.26 20.98
N GLN A 146 12.02 -48.52 19.72
CA GLN A 146 12.47 -47.49 18.78
C GLN A 146 11.35 -46.51 18.40
N TRP A 147 10.13 -47.00 18.22
CA TRP A 147 8.97 -46.14 17.98
C TRP A 147 8.65 -45.25 19.18
N LEU A 148 8.76 -45.80 20.39
CA LEU A 148 8.52 -45.06 21.62
C LEU A 148 9.56 -43.94 21.82
N THR A 149 10.84 -44.22 21.55
CA THR A 149 11.91 -43.19 21.57
C THR A 149 11.64 -42.10 20.53
N TRP A 150 11.28 -42.48 19.30
CA TRP A 150 10.92 -41.51 18.27
C TRP A 150 9.76 -40.60 18.69
N ALA A 151 8.72 -41.17 19.33
CA ALA A 151 7.56 -40.39 19.78
C ALA A 151 7.95 -39.38 20.87
N LYS A 152 8.81 -39.78 21.81
CA LYS A 152 9.34 -38.89 22.86
C LYS A 152 10.17 -37.74 22.28
N ASP A 153 11.07 -38.05 21.36
CA ASP A 153 11.91 -37.03 20.71
C ASP A 153 11.03 -36.01 19.98
N ARG A 154 10.01 -36.48 19.25
CA ARG A 154 9.04 -35.59 18.58
C ARG A 154 8.19 -34.76 19.53
N ALA A 155 7.75 -35.34 20.65
CA ALA A 155 7.00 -34.59 21.66
C ALA A 155 7.88 -33.56 22.39
N ALA A 156 9.19 -33.79 22.52
CA ALA A 156 10.14 -32.84 23.09
C ALA A 156 10.36 -31.62 22.17
N GLU A 157 10.35 -31.79 20.85
CA GLU A 157 10.45 -30.68 19.88
C GLU A 157 9.31 -29.64 20.02
N LEU A 158 8.16 -30.04 20.57
CA LEU A 158 7.01 -29.17 20.80
C LEU A 158 7.10 -28.35 22.10
N ASP A 159 8.08 -28.60 22.96
CA ASP A 159 8.20 -27.90 24.24
C ASP A 159 8.66 -26.44 24.04
N PRO A 160 7.78 -25.44 24.28
CA PRO A 160 8.17 -24.04 24.15
C PRO A 160 9.13 -23.58 25.26
N PHE A 161 9.38 -24.40 26.28
CA PHE A 161 10.27 -24.10 27.41
C PHE A 161 11.60 -24.82 27.33
N THR A 162 11.97 -25.38 26.18
CA THR A 162 13.28 -26.04 25.97
C THR A 162 14.45 -25.15 26.42
N ASP A 163 14.41 -23.86 26.10
CA ASP A 163 15.39 -22.84 26.50
C ASP A 163 14.90 -21.98 27.70
N GLY A 164 13.92 -22.51 28.45
CA GLY A 164 13.24 -21.83 29.55
C GLY A 164 12.36 -20.65 29.11
N LEU A 165 11.87 -19.89 30.10
CA LEU A 165 11.00 -18.72 29.86
C LEU A 165 11.67 -17.64 28.99
N ALA A 166 12.99 -17.46 29.16
CA ALA A 166 13.73 -16.48 28.38
C ALA A 166 13.77 -16.86 26.88
N GLY A 167 13.95 -18.15 26.56
CA GLY A 167 13.91 -18.64 25.19
C GLY A 167 12.56 -18.42 24.51
N LEU A 168 11.46 -18.70 25.21
CA LEU A 168 10.10 -18.43 24.73
C LEU A 168 9.93 -16.96 24.33
N PHE A 169 10.23 -16.03 25.24
CA PHE A 169 10.04 -14.61 24.96
C PHE A 169 11.04 -14.04 23.95
N HIS A 170 12.23 -14.65 23.82
CA HIS A 170 13.17 -14.34 22.76
C HIS A 170 12.60 -14.70 21.37
N ASP A 171 11.98 -15.88 21.23
CA ASP A 171 11.34 -16.29 19.97
C ASP A 171 10.11 -15.42 19.64
N VAL A 172 9.27 -15.14 20.64
CA VAL A 172 8.13 -14.21 20.50
C VAL A 172 8.62 -12.84 20.05
N GLY A 173 9.64 -12.30 20.71
CA GLY A 173 10.18 -10.96 20.49
C GLY A 173 10.99 -10.76 19.21
N ARG A 174 11.26 -11.82 18.45
CA ARG A 174 12.04 -11.78 17.21
C ARG A 174 11.45 -10.74 16.23
N PRO A 175 12.27 -9.92 15.55
CA PRO A 175 11.78 -8.96 14.58
C PRO A 175 11.07 -9.59 13.39
#